data_AF-A0A7K6RPK3-F1
#
_entry.id   AF-A0A7K6RPK3-F1
#
_cell.length_a   1.000
_cell.length_b   1.000
_cell.length_c   1.000
_cell.angle_alpha   90.00
_cell.angle_beta   90.00
_cell.angle_gamma   90.00
#
_symmetry.space_group_name_H-M   'P 1'
#
loop_
_entity.id
_entity.type
_entity.pdbx_description
1 polymer ?
#
loop_
_entity_poly.entity_id
_entity_poly.type
_entity_poly.pdbx_seq_one_letter_code
_entity_poly.pdbx_strand_id
1 'polypeptide(L)'
;RSAGGFMLGMVLASLYGAMVLLAQGHNVWYCLVTTISLGAGLGLGMAFSVTMRATVLLSLPHIFTKEGKMLMLLLALSMAVQGPCTNILHNFSQAAESLSCGAELALNQTAERLQRAREPLLNVLAKIKDIAQKAKVVGDRVRKFFRSIMDSVSHVARALRNVWLWLANMGKVCNQELGTPYRRCLRLFDEAKDNCERTIPLLFFFCYVIVAFRPLCGVANVGLLFCVIPQYIQSFLNSKVATPLKETLERVRREFEFNISAVHRFDVSLNASKSLGEVALDIMEGVRQRLEPTRRALGLFTHITFFAILYMYLQALRYRHRYLRDDAFDNVYITQRFMKVDLRRAEQGRPTVLPLTAWESSRYLPPAALWLSRQERRRYGLQLVSVLRHVLLDFSIILADYSLFWLLDLVQHQLRGEIIARAPSVMGISVNGTGYTSEIFRDLVSAFDALQQGNVSVLSQRCLLQPVEPEYSTYINMGLLYGVCLFIAVFGSHVARLRRVVCAAYYPSREQERTAFLHSTILARRAGLARALHQAATRSTADAGQGNLLLFLTAR
;
A
#
# COMPACT_ATOMS: atom_id res chain seq x y z
N ARG A 1 20.45 -45.37 -50.91
CA ARG A 1 21.17 -44.90 -49.69
C ARG A 1 21.61 -43.46 -49.92
N SER A 2 21.65 -42.60 -48.90
CA SER A 2 22.06 -41.19 -49.07
C SER A 2 23.05 -40.77 -48.00
N ALA A 3 24.30 -40.52 -48.39
CA ALA A 3 25.35 -40.01 -47.51
C ALA A 3 25.00 -38.61 -46.97
N GLY A 4 24.44 -37.73 -47.81
CA GLY A 4 23.95 -36.42 -47.37
C GLY A 4 22.82 -36.51 -46.34
N GLY A 5 21.91 -37.47 -46.48
CA GLY A 5 20.87 -37.73 -45.48
C GLY A 5 21.45 -38.16 -44.13
N PHE A 6 22.46 -39.03 -44.13
CA PHE A 6 23.17 -39.45 -42.91
C PHE A 6 23.82 -38.26 -42.21
N MET A 7 24.60 -37.45 -42.94
CA MET A 7 25.29 -36.28 -42.39
C MET A 7 24.29 -35.27 -41.80
N LEU A 8 23.19 -34.98 -42.51
CA LEU A 8 22.15 -34.09 -42.01
C LEU A 8 21.50 -34.63 -40.72
N GLY A 9 21.23 -35.94 -40.66
CA GLY A 9 20.70 -36.58 -39.45
C GLY A 9 21.62 -36.44 -38.25
N MET A 10 22.94 -36.62 -38.44
CA MET A 10 23.94 -36.45 -37.39
C MET A 10 24.08 -34.98 -36.94
N VAL A 11 24.02 -34.03 -37.87
CA VAL A 11 24.04 -32.59 -37.56
C VAL A 11 22.80 -32.18 -36.75
N LEU A 12 21.61 -32.66 -37.10
CA LEU A 12 20.40 -32.36 -36.36
C LEU A 12 20.42 -32.95 -34.93
N ALA A 13 20.92 -34.17 -34.76
CA ALA A 13 21.05 -34.80 -33.45
C ALA A 13 22.08 -34.09 -32.56
N SER A 14 23.22 -33.68 -33.13
CA SER A 14 24.25 -32.91 -32.39
C SER A 14 23.78 -31.51 -32.01
N LEU A 15 23.05 -30.82 -32.90
CA LEU A 15 22.42 -29.53 -32.57
C LEU A 15 21.40 -29.65 -31.43
N TYR A 16 20.55 -30.68 -31.45
CA TYR A 16 19.63 -30.96 -30.35
C TYR A 16 20.39 -31.23 -29.04
N GLY A 17 21.48 -32.00 -29.12
CA GLY A 17 22.37 -32.25 -27.98
C GLY A 17 22.98 -31.00 -27.38
N ALA A 18 23.58 -30.17 -28.21
CA ALA A 18 24.18 -28.91 -27.78
C ALA A 18 23.14 -28.00 -27.12
N MET A 19 21.92 -27.93 -27.68
CA MET A 19 20.81 -27.18 -27.10
C MET A 19 20.41 -27.71 -25.71
N VAL A 20 20.27 -29.02 -25.53
CA VAL A 20 19.91 -29.61 -24.23
C VAL A 20 21.03 -29.40 -23.20
N LEU A 21 22.28 -29.56 -23.61
CA LEU A 21 23.45 -29.36 -22.74
C LEU A 21 23.56 -27.90 -22.26
N LEU A 22 23.48 -26.95 -23.20
CA LEU A 22 23.71 -25.53 -22.93
C LEU A 22 22.51 -24.84 -22.29
N ALA A 23 21.28 -25.21 -22.69
CA ALA A 23 20.08 -24.51 -22.25
C ALA A 23 19.40 -25.12 -21.01
N GLN A 24 19.58 -26.43 -20.76
CA GLN A 24 18.84 -27.12 -19.70
C GLN A 24 19.70 -27.63 -18.54
N GLY A 25 21.04 -27.51 -18.62
CA GLY A 25 21.95 -27.88 -17.52
C GLY A 25 21.79 -29.31 -17.01
N HIS A 26 21.25 -30.23 -17.83
CA HIS A 26 21.03 -31.61 -17.45
C HIS A 26 22.36 -32.36 -17.26
N ASN A 27 22.32 -33.46 -16.51
CA ASN A 27 23.50 -34.30 -16.29
C ASN A 27 24.12 -34.70 -17.65
N VAL A 28 25.43 -34.49 -17.79
CA VAL A 28 26.20 -34.71 -19.02
C VAL A 28 25.95 -36.12 -19.58
N TRP A 29 25.84 -37.13 -18.70
CA TRP A 29 25.53 -38.50 -19.08
C TRP A 29 24.18 -38.66 -19.78
N TYR A 30 23.13 -38.00 -19.27
CA TYR A 30 21.80 -38.03 -19.88
C TYR A 30 21.83 -37.38 -21.28
N CYS A 31 22.52 -36.25 -21.42
CA CYS A 31 22.69 -35.58 -22.70
C CYS A 31 23.46 -36.46 -23.70
N LEU A 32 24.51 -37.14 -23.26
CA LEU A 32 25.35 -37.98 -24.12
C LEU A 32 24.59 -39.23 -24.60
N VAL A 33 23.84 -39.90 -23.71
CA VAL A 33 23.02 -41.07 -24.08
C VAL A 33 21.88 -40.68 -25.04
N THR A 34 21.18 -39.57 -24.77
CA THR A 34 20.07 -39.11 -25.62
C THR A 34 20.55 -38.66 -26.99
N THR A 35 21.70 -38.00 -27.09
CA THR A 35 22.27 -37.56 -28.38
C THR A 35 22.79 -38.70 -29.22
N ILE A 36 23.47 -39.69 -28.64
CA ILE A 36 23.95 -40.88 -29.37
C ILE A 36 22.76 -41.70 -29.88
N SER A 37 21.76 -41.96 -29.03
CA SER A 37 20.57 -42.72 -29.42
C SER A 37 19.77 -42.01 -30.52
N LEU A 38 19.55 -40.69 -30.38
CA LEU A 38 18.90 -39.87 -31.40
C LEU A 38 19.72 -39.81 -32.69
N GLY A 39 21.05 -39.68 -32.60
CA GLY A 39 21.97 -39.66 -33.73
C GLY A 39 21.98 -40.98 -34.50
N ALA A 40 22.01 -42.11 -33.82
CA ALA A 40 21.89 -43.43 -34.45
C ALA A 40 20.53 -43.57 -35.17
N GLY A 41 19.42 -43.23 -34.50
CA GLY A 41 18.08 -43.33 -35.07
C GLY A 41 17.84 -42.41 -36.26
N LEU A 42 18.14 -41.10 -36.12
CA LEU A 42 17.99 -40.12 -37.19
C LEU A 42 19.02 -40.36 -38.31
N GLY A 43 20.29 -40.57 -37.98
CA GLY A 43 21.35 -40.79 -38.96
C GLY A 43 21.07 -42.00 -39.85
N LEU A 44 20.86 -43.18 -39.24
CA LEU A 44 20.57 -44.40 -40.00
C LEU A 44 19.20 -44.31 -40.71
N GLY A 45 18.18 -43.77 -40.04
CA GLY A 45 16.86 -43.58 -40.63
C GLY A 45 16.89 -42.71 -41.89
N MET A 46 17.62 -41.60 -41.86
CA MET A 46 17.80 -40.69 -42.99
C MET A 46 18.64 -41.30 -44.13
N ALA A 47 19.62 -42.15 -43.79
CA ALA A 47 20.50 -42.81 -44.75
C ALA A 47 19.76 -43.85 -45.60
N PHE A 48 18.94 -44.69 -44.95
CA PHE A 48 18.33 -45.86 -45.58
C PHE A 48 16.87 -45.65 -45.99
N SER A 49 16.07 -44.88 -45.25
CA SER A 49 14.64 -44.70 -45.53
C SER A 49 14.32 -43.37 -46.23
N VAL A 50 13.78 -43.45 -47.44
CA VAL A 50 13.30 -42.27 -48.19
C VAL A 50 12.12 -41.60 -47.46
N THR A 51 11.25 -42.39 -46.84
CA THR A 51 10.10 -41.90 -46.08
C THR A 51 10.51 -41.10 -44.85
N MET A 52 11.51 -41.60 -44.09
CA MET A 52 12.06 -40.86 -42.96
C MET A 52 12.74 -39.59 -43.45
N ARG A 53 13.51 -39.67 -44.54
CA ARG A 53 14.17 -38.51 -45.15
C ARG A 53 13.22 -37.40 -45.54
N ALA A 54 12.15 -37.74 -46.25
CA ALA A 54 11.14 -36.78 -46.65
C ALA A 54 10.43 -36.16 -45.44
N THR A 55 10.11 -36.96 -44.42
CA THR A 55 9.38 -36.48 -43.23
C THR A 55 10.24 -35.56 -42.36
N VAL A 56 11.52 -35.87 -42.17
CA VAL A 56 12.46 -35.02 -41.42
C VAL A 56 12.78 -33.73 -42.18
N LEU A 57 13.00 -33.77 -43.50
CA LEU A 57 13.13 -32.52 -44.27
C LEU A 57 11.86 -31.68 -44.21
N LEU A 58 10.69 -32.33 -44.13
CA LEU A 58 9.41 -31.64 -44.02
C LEU A 58 9.17 -31.06 -42.62
N SER A 59 9.75 -31.61 -41.56
CA SER A 59 9.62 -31.07 -40.20
C SER A 59 10.46 -29.80 -40.00
N LEU A 60 11.57 -29.62 -40.73
CA LEU A 60 12.42 -28.42 -40.62
C LEU A 60 11.66 -27.11 -40.88
N PRO A 61 10.90 -26.94 -41.99
CA PRO A 61 10.06 -25.76 -42.19
C PRO A 61 8.97 -25.57 -41.12
N HIS A 62 8.55 -26.62 -40.41
CA HIS A 62 7.56 -26.50 -39.36
C HIS A 62 8.13 -25.72 -38.16
N ILE A 63 9.44 -25.78 -37.89
CA ILE A 63 10.09 -24.98 -36.83
C ILE A 63 9.81 -23.47 -37.02
N PHE A 64 9.73 -23.01 -38.28
CA PHE A 64 9.43 -21.62 -38.66
C PHE A 64 7.93 -21.32 -38.73
N THR A 65 7.08 -22.12 -38.08
CA THR A 65 5.63 -21.88 -38.01
C THR A 65 5.23 -21.30 -36.66
N LYS A 66 3.91 -21.10 -36.46
CA LYS A 66 3.35 -20.56 -35.23
C LYS A 66 3.79 -21.35 -33.98
N GLU A 67 3.91 -22.67 -34.10
CA GLU A 67 4.22 -23.55 -32.97
C GLU A 67 5.66 -23.40 -32.49
N GLY A 68 6.63 -23.40 -33.42
CA GLY A 68 8.03 -23.15 -33.06
C GLY A 68 8.24 -21.75 -32.50
N LYS A 69 7.54 -20.75 -33.06
CA LYS A 69 7.53 -19.39 -32.50
C LYS A 69 6.99 -19.35 -31.07
N MET A 70 5.91 -20.10 -30.78
CA MET A 70 5.34 -20.17 -29.43
C MET A 70 6.36 -20.75 -28.44
N LEU A 71 7.11 -21.77 -28.84
CA LEU A 71 8.17 -22.35 -28.00
C LEU A 71 9.30 -21.34 -27.73
N MET A 72 9.73 -20.58 -28.74
CA MET A 72 10.75 -19.55 -28.59
C MET A 72 10.27 -18.39 -27.70
N LEU A 73 9.00 -17.97 -27.83
CA LEU A 73 8.41 -16.95 -26.96
C LEU A 73 8.30 -17.43 -25.51
N LEU A 74 7.98 -18.71 -25.29
CA LEU A 74 7.94 -19.31 -23.95
C LEU A 74 9.34 -19.35 -23.31
N LEU A 75 10.38 -19.64 -24.11
CA LEU A 75 11.77 -19.58 -23.68
C LEU A 75 12.23 -18.14 -23.37
N ALA A 76 11.79 -17.15 -24.15
CA ALA A 76 12.07 -15.75 -23.87
C ALA A 76 11.46 -15.32 -22.53
N LEU A 77 10.19 -15.66 -22.32
CA LEU A 77 9.48 -15.41 -21.06
C LEU A 77 10.16 -16.12 -19.87
N SER A 78 10.67 -17.34 -20.07
CA SER A 78 11.37 -18.07 -19.03
C SER A 78 12.66 -17.37 -18.60
N MET A 79 13.42 -16.88 -19.58
CA MET A 79 14.61 -16.07 -19.29
C MET A 79 14.23 -14.76 -18.61
N ALA A 80 13.09 -14.14 -18.95
CA ALA A 80 12.64 -12.86 -18.36
C ALA A 80 12.31 -13.03 -16.87
N VAL A 81 11.64 -14.13 -16.52
CA VAL A 81 11.32 -14.47 -15.13
C VAL A 81 12.59 -14.78 -14.33
N GLN A 82 13.52 -15.55 -14.90
CA GLN A 82 14.73 -15.99 -14.18
C GLN A 82 15.83 -14.91 -14.11
N GLY A 83 15.90 -14.01 -15.08
CA GLY A 83 16.84 -12.88 -15.10
C GLY A 83 16.22 -11.61 -14.52
N PRO A 84 15.74 -10.68 -15.37
CA PRO A 84 15.39 -9.32 -14.95
C PRO A 84 14.31 -9.26 -13.88
N CYS A 85 13.27 -10.10 -13.91
CA CYS A 85 12.27 -10.10 -12.84
C CYS A 85 12.86 -10.48 -11.48
N THR A 86 13.80 -11.43 -11.46
CA THR A 86 14.48 -11.84 -10.22
C THR A 86 15.45 -10.75 -9.76
N ASN A 87 16.14 -10.08 -10.69
CA ASN A 87 17.04 -8.97 -10.38
C ASN A 87 16.28 -7.76 -9.81
N ILE A 88 15.15 -7.38 -10.41
CA ILE A 88 14.25 -6.33 -9.90
C ILE A 88 13.83 -6.65 -8.46
N LEU A 89 13.38 -7.88 -8.21
CA LEU A 89 12.94 -8.30 -6.88
C LEU A 89 14.06 -8.22 -5.85
N HIS A 90 15.28 -8.59 -6.23
CA HIS A 90 16.44 -8.52 -5.34
C HIS A 90 16.88 -7.07 -5.07
N ASN A 91 16.91 -6.21 -6.09
CA ASN A 91 17.20 -4.79 -5.93
C ASN A 91 16.17 -4.07 -5.07
N PHE A 92 14.88 -4.41 -5.23
CA PHE A 92 13.82 -3.90 -4.37
C PHE A 92 13.99 -4.33 -2.90
N SER A 93 14.39 -5.59 -2.66
CA SER A 93 14.63 -6.12 -1.31
C SER A 93 15.75 -5.38 -0.61
N GLN A 94 16.88 -5.23 -1.31
CA GLN A 94 18.05 -4.54 -0.78
C GLN A 94 17.76 -3.07 -0.47
N ALA A 95 17.00 -2.39 -1.34
CA ALA A 95 16.60 -1.01 -1.10
C ALA A 95 15.75 -0.88 0.17
N ALA A 96 14.81 -1.80 0.39
CA ALA A 96 13.97 -1.78 1.56
C ALA A 96 14.72 -2.14 2.86
N GLU A 97 15.63 -3.11 2.81
CA GLU A 97 16.50 -3.47 3.95
C GLU A 97 17.39 -2.30 4.36
N SER A 98 17.99 -1.61 3.38
CA SER A 98 18.78 -0.41 3.61
C SER A 98 17.96 0.73 4.23
N LEU A 99 16.74 0.98 3.73
CA LEU A 99 15.83 1.97 4.32
C LEU A 99 15.43 1.60 5.76
N SER A 100 15.17 0.31 6.02
CA SER A 100 14.84 -0.18 7.36
C SER A 100 16.00 0.02 8.34
N CYS A 101 17.22 -0.31 7.91
CA CYS A 101 18.45 -0.08 8.68
C CYS A 101 18.65 1.41 8.98
N GLY A 102 18.45 2.30 7.99
CA GLY A 102 18.55 3.75 8.18
C GLY A 102 17.51 4.28 9.17
N ALA A 103 16.27 3.79 9.08
CA ALA A 103 15.20 4.15 10.02
C ALA A 103 15.51 3.68 11.45
N GLU A 104 15.95 2.43 11.64
CA GLU A 104 16.35 1.88 12.93
C GLU A 104 17.54 2.64 13.54
N LEU A 105 18.53 3.00 12.72
CA LEU A 105 19.67 3.80 13.16
C LEU A 105 19.23 5.19 13.62
N ALA A 106 18.39 5.87 12.85
CA ALA A 106 17.84 7.17 13.22
C ALA A 106 17.02 7.10 14.52
N LEU A 107 16.24 6.02 14.70
CA LEU A 107 15.47 5.79 15.93
C LEU A 107 16.38 5.54 17.15
N ASN A 108 17.40 4.69 17.03
CA ASN A 108 18.33 4.44 18.13
C ASN A 108 19.11 5.70 18.52
N GLN A 109 19.56 6.49 17.53
CA GLN A 109 20.25 7.76 17.79
C GLN A 109 19.33 8.79 18.46
N THR A 110 18.07 8.89 18.03
CA THR A 110 17.11 9.80 18.65
C THR A 110 16.71 9.36 20.06
N ALA A 111 16.57 8.06 20.31
CA ALA A 111 16.31 7.51 21.63
C ALA A 111 17.47 7.77 22.60
N GLU A 112 18.72 7.55 22.19
CA GLU A 112 19.91 7.83 23.00
C GLU A 112 20.00 9.32 23.35
N ARG A 113 19.66 10.21 22.41
CA ARG A 113 19.63 11.67 22.62
C ARG A 113 18.55 12.08 23.61
N LEU A 114 17.35 11.51 23.47
CA LEU A 114 16.25 11.75 24.40
C LEU A 114 16.61 11.27 25.81
N GLN A 115 17.34 10.16 25.92
CA GLN A 115 17.85 9.65 27.19
C GLN A 115 18.88 10.61 27.81
N ARG A 116 19.80 11.18 27.03
CA ARG A 116 20.74 12.21 27.53
C ARG A 116 20.03 13.50 27.96
N ALA A 117 18.95 13.90 27.29
CA ALA A 117 18.15 15.06 27.69
C ALA A 117 17.29 14.80 28.95
N ARG A 118 17.09 13.53 29.34
CA ARG A 118 16.26 13.16 30.49
C ARG A 118 16.92 13.51 31.83
N GLU A 119 18.21 13.28 31.98
CA GLU A 119 18.94 13.54 33.24
C GLU A 119 18.79 15.00 33.74
N PRO A 120 19.06 16.03 32.92
CA PRO A 120 18.88 17.41 33.36
C PRO A 120 17.42 17.75 33.69
N LEU A 121 16.45 17.18 32.97
CA LEU A 121 15.02 17.37 33.27
C LEU A 121 14.61 16.75 34.61
N LEU A 122 15.15 15.58 34.97
CA LEU A 122 14.93 14.97 36.28
C LEU A 122 15.54 15.81 37.40
N ASN A 123 16.70 16.44 37.17
CA ASN A 123 17.33 17.35 38.13
C ASN A 123 16.50 18.62 38.36
N VAL A 124 15.99 19.26 37.29
CA VAL A 124 15.07 20.41 37.39
C VAL A 124 13.87 20.06 38.26
N LEU A 125 13.29 18.90 38.00
CA LEU A 125 12.14 18.43 38.74
C LEU A 125 12.45 18.19 40.23
N ALA A 126 13.58 17.56 40.53
CA ALA A 126 14.01 17.35 41.92
C ALA A 126 14.15 18.69 42.66
N LYS A 127 14.69 19.72 41.99
CA LYS A 127 14.79 21.09 42.52
C LYS A 127 13.42 21.72 42.75
N ILE A 128 12.48 21.61 41.80
CA ILE A 128 11.10 22.10 41.99
C ILE A 128 10.43 21.40 43.17
N LYS A 129 10.64 20.08 43.32
CA LYS A 129 10.13 19.31 44.46
C LYS A 129 10.73 19.78 45.79
N ASP A 130 12.02 20.12 45.84
CA ASP A 130 12.68 20.69 47.03
C ASP A 130 12.11 22.07 47.40
N ILE A 131 11.93 22.98 46.43
CA ILE A 131 11.24 24.27 46.67
C ILE A 131 9.84 24.01 47.24
N ALA A 132 9.08 23.14 46.61
CA ALA A 132 7.73 22.78 47.01
C ALA A 132 7.69 22.21 48.44
N GLN A 133 8.68 21.38 48.81
CA GLN A 133 8.78 20.80 50.14
C GLN A 133 9.14 21.86 51.20
N LYS A 134 10.04 22.79 50.88
CA LYS A 134 10.35 23.95 51.74
C LYS A 134 9.14 24.87 51.92
N ALA A 135 8.41 25.15 50.84
CA ALA A 135 7.16 25.91 50.89
C ALA A 135 6.10 25.22 51.75
N LYS A 136 6.00 23.88 51.67
CA LYS A 136 5.12 23.09 52.52
C LYS A 136 5.49 23.22 54.01
N VAL A 137 6.78 23.20 54.36
CA VAL A 137 7.22 23.41 55.75
C VAL A 137 6.79 24.79 56.27
N VAL A 138 6.90 25.83 55.44
CA VAL A 138 6.41 27.18 55.78
C VAL A 138 4.88 27.17 55.95
N GLY A 139 4.15 26.57 55.01
CA GLY A 139 2.70 26.43 55.08
C GLY A 139 2.23 25.68 56.33
N ASP A 140 2.91 24.61 56.72
CA ASP A 140 2.63 23.83 57.94
C ASP A 140 2.92 24.65 59.21
N ARG A 141 3.98 25.47 59.21
CA ARG A 141 4.28 26.39 60.32
C ARG A 141 3.20 27.46 60.48
N VAL A 142 2.76 28.05 59.37
CA VAL A 142 1.66 29.01 59.33
C VAL A 142 0.36 28.35 59.81
N ARG A 143 0.05 27.13 59.34
CA ARG A 143 -1.10 26.36 59.80
C ARG A 143 -1.07 26.11 61.30
N LYS A 144 0.09 25.73 61.86
CA LYS A 144 0.26 25.51 63.30
C LYS A 144 0.03 26.80 64.10
N PHE A 145 0.52 27.93 63.60
CA PHE A 145 0.28 29.24 64.20
C PHE A 145 -1.21 29.61 64.21
N PHE A 146 -1.92 29.46 63.09
CA PHE A 146 -3.35 29.73 63.02
C PHE A 146 -4.21 28.80 63.89
N ARG A 147 -3.82 27.52 64.03
CA ARG A 147 -4.47 26.62 65.01
C ARG A 147 -4.32 27.13 66.43
N SER A 148 -3.11 27.58 66.81
CA SER A 148 -2.89 28.15 68.15
C SER A 148 -3.77 29.38 68.39
N ILE A 149 -3.91 30.27 67.40
CA ILE A 149 -4.82 31.42 67.49
C ILE A 149 -6.27 30.95 67.67
N MET A 150 -6.71 29.99 66.87
CA MET A 150 -8.07 29.45 66.95
C MET A 150 -8.35 28.80 68.31
N ASP A 151 -7.37 28.10 68.89
CA ASP A 151 -7.48 27.52 70.22
C ASP A 151 -7.60 28.62 71.28
N SER A 152 -6.74 29.64 71.25
CA SER A 152 -6.81 30.80 72.15
C SER A 152 -8.15 31.54 72.03
N VAL A 153 -8.62 31.81 70.82
CA VAL A 153 -9.94 32.41 70.57
C VAL A 153 -11.05 31.51 71.12
N SER A 154 -10.93 30.20 70.98
CA SER A 154 -11.89 29.24 71.53
C SER A 154 -11.89 29.20 73.06
N HIS A 155 -10.75 29.47 73.71
CA HIS A 155 -10.67 29.65 75.17
C HIS A 155 -11.37 30.94 75.61
N VAL A 156 -11.10 32.06 74.92
CA VAL A 156 -11.76 33.35 75.19
C VAL A 156 -13.27 33.23 74.97
N ALA A 157 -13.70 32.59 73.89
CA ALA A 157 -15.11 32.35 73.60
C ALA A 157 -15.79 31.50 74.69
N ARG A 158 -15.11 30.47 75.22
CA ARG A 158 -15.61 29.66 76.34
C ARG A 158 -15.72 30.46 77.64
N ALA A 159 -14.72 31.29 77.95
CA ALA A 159 -14.75 32.15 79.13
C ALA A 159 -15.87 33.19 79.03
N LEU A 160 -16.00 33.86 77.88
CA LEU A 160 -17.10 34.78 77.59
C LEU A 160 -18.45 34.06 77.71
N ARG A 161 -18.59 32.83 77.20
CA ARG A 161 -19.83 32.04 77.35
C ARG A 161 -20.18 31.78 78.80
N ASN A 162 -19.20 31.49 79.66
CA ASN A 162 -19.42 31.22 81.09
C ASN A 162 -19.81 32.50 81.85
N VAL A 163 -19.10 33.61 81.61
CA VAL A 163 -19.48 34.94 82.15
C VAL A 163 -20.88 35.34 81.68
N TRP A 164 -21.25 34.96 80.45
CA TRP A 164 -22.55 35.24 79.89
C TRP A 164 -23.69 34.41 80.49
N LEU A 165 -23.46 33.12 80.72
CA LEU A 165 -24.41 32.26 81.43
C LEU A 165 -24.69 32.81 82.83
N TRP A 166 -23.68 33.33 83.51
CA TRP A 166 -23.83 34.01 84.79
C TRP A 166 -24.69 35.28 84.67
N LEU A 167 -24.41 36.17 83.71
CA LEU A 167 -25.20 37.39 83.44
C LEU A 167 -26.66 37.10 83.09
N ALA A 168 -26.92 36.08 82.26
CA ALA A 168 -28.27 35.66 81.89
C ALA A 168 -29.04 35.10 83.10
N ASN A 169 -28.35 34.37 83.99
CA ASN A 169 -28.93 33.90 85.23
C ASN A 169 -29.24 35.07 86.17
N MET A 170 -28.34 36.07 86.25
CA MET A 170 -28.56 37.28 87.03
C MET A 170 -29.74 38.10 86.50
N GLY A 171 -29.95 38.16 85.19
CA GLY A 171 -31.13 38.76 84.57
C GLY A 171 -32.44 38.02 84.90
N LYS A 172 -32.41 36.69 85.04
CA LYS A 172 -33.57 35.90 85.50
C LYS A 172 -33.88 36.17 86.98
N VAL A 173 -32.84 36.19 87.82
CA VAL A 173 -32.97 36.51 89.25
C VAL A 173 -33.47 37.95 89.45
N CYS A 174 -32.97 38.92 88.66
CA CYS A 174 -33.46 40.31 88.60
C CYS A 174 -34.98 40.34 88.41
N ASN A 175 -35.49 39.58 87.44
CA ASN A 175 -36.92 39.54 87.12
C ASN A 175 -37.76 38.78 88.15
N GLN A 176 -37.18 37.79 88.85
CA GLN A 176 -37.87 36.99 89.86
C GLN A 176 -37.95 37.68 91.23
N GLU A 177 -36.84 38.26 91.70
CA GLU A 177 -36.76 38.87 93.05
C GLU A 177 -37.39 40.27 93.10
N LEU A 178 -37.24 41.08 92.04
CA LEU A 178 -37.78 42.46 92.05
C LEU A 178 -39.25 42.54 91.60
N GLY A 179 -39.81 41.49 91.01
CA GLY A 179 -41.08 41.56 90.29
C GLY A 179 -41.09 42.74 89.29
N THR A 180 -42.23 43.14 88.74
CA THR A 180 -42.27 44.44 88.03
C THR A 180 -42.16 45.55 89.09
N PRO A 181 -41.06 46.33 89.15
CA PRO A 181 -40.83 47.32 90.22
C PRO A 181 -41.96 48.35 90.33
N TYR A 182 -42.61 48.65 89.20
CA TYR A 182 -43.83 49.44 89.12
C TYR A 182 -44.98 48.93 90.00
N ARG A 183 -45.25 47.61 90.02
CA ARG A 183 -46.35 47.02 90.80
C ARG A 183 -46.07 47.01 92.31
N ARG A 184 -44.80 46.81 92.71
CA ARG A 184 -44.42 46.84 94.14
C ARG A 184 -44.54 48.25 94.70
N CYS A 185 -44.11 49.26 93.94
CA CYS A 185 -44.26 50.67 94.30
C CYS A 185 -45.73 51.07 94.48
N LEU A 186 -46.61 50.72 93.54
CA LEU A 186 -48.05 50.97 93.66
C LEU A 186 -48.64 50.34 94.94
N ARG A 187 -48.25 49.10 95.24
CA ARG A 187 -48.74 48.37 96.41
C ARG A 187 -48.36 49.03 97.74
N LEU A 188 -47.18 49.65 97.83
CA LEU A 188 -46.76 50.37 99.04
C LEU A 188 -47.59 51.63 99.30
N PHE A 189 -47.91 52.38 98.25
CA PHE A 189 -48.80 53.55 98.38
C PHE A 189 -50.23 53.14 98.72
N ASP A 190 -50.70 52.03 98.17
CA ASP A 190 -52.02 51.48 98.50
C ASP A 190 -52.11 51.01 99.95
N GLU A 191 -51.09 50.28 100.43
CA GLU A 191 -51.02 49.80 101.80
C GLU A 191 -50.87 50.94 102.80
N ALA A 192 -50.10 51.99 102.48
CA ALA A 192 -49.99 53.19 103.31
C ALA A 192 -51.31 53.97 103.39
N LYS A 193 -52.06 54.04 102.28
CA LYS A 193 -53.40 54.64 102.23
C LYS A 193 -54.38 53.85 103.11
N ASP A 194 -54.43 52.53 102.95
CA ASP A 194 -55.31 51.66 103.72
C ASP A 194 -54.99 51.70 105.23
N ASN A 195 -53.71 51.75 105.61
CA ASN A 195 -53.32 51.91 107.02
C ASN A 195 -53.69 53.27 107.61
N CYS A 196 -53.57 54.35 106.82
CA CYS A 196 -54.03 55.68 107.21
C CYS A 196 -55.55 55.69 107.45
N GLU A 197 -56.34 55.13 106.54
CA GLU A 197 -57.80 55.03 106.68
C GLU A 197 -58.20 54.23 107.94
N ARG A 198 -57.46 53.16 108.28
CA ARG A 198 -57.70 52.36 109.49
C ARG A 198 -57.35 53.08 110.80
N THR A 199 -56.34 53.94 110.79
CA THR A 199 -55.80 54.57 112.02
C THR A 199 -56.59 55.82 112.42
N ILE A 200 -57.16 56.55 111.45
CA ILE A 200 -57.88 57.82 111.70
C ILE A 200 -59.24 57.82 110.96
N PRO A 201 -60.24 57.04 111.43
CA PRO A 201 -61.52 56.87 110.71
C PRO A 201 -62.35 58.16 110.60
N LEU A 202 -62.19 59.11 111.53
CA LEU A 202 -62.94 60.38 111.52
C LEU A 202 -62.45 61.40 110.48
N LEU A 203 -61.23 61.25 109.95
CA LEU A 203 -60.57 62.19 109.03
C LEU A 203 -60.05 61.51 107.75
N PHE A 204 -60.76 60.46 107.28
CA PHE A 204 -60.32 59.60 106.17
C PHE A 204 -59.98 60.36 104.87
N PHE A 205 -60.61 61.53 104.62
CA PHE A 205 -60.37 62.32 103.41
C PHE A 205 -58.91 62.78 103.26
N PHE A 206 -58.19 63.04 104.37
CA PHE A 206 -56.78 63.44 104.30
C PHE A 206 -55.85 62.31 103.82
N CYS A 207 -56.25 61.03 103.95
CA CYS A 207 -55.44 59.90 103.49
C CYS A 207 -55.35 59.78 101.97
N TYR A 208 -56.20 60.48 101.20
CA TYR A 208 -56.16 60.48 99.73
C TYR A 208 -54.94 61.20 99.15
N VAL A 209 -54.28 62.07 99.91
CA VAL A 209 -53.01 62.71 99.52
C VAL A 209 -51.94 61.66 99.20
N ILE A 210 -51.94 60.50 99.87
CA ILE A 210 -50.99 59.40 99.63
C ILE A 210 -51.14 58.86 98.19
N VAL A 211 -52.36 58.86 97.63
CA VAL A 211 -52.64 58.38 96.27
C VAL A 211 -52.14 59.36 95.21
N ALA A 212 -52.10 60.66 95.50
CA ALA A 212 -51.62 61.69 94.56
C ALA A 212 -50.15 61.51 94.18
N PHE A 213 -49.36 60.80 94.99
CA PHE A 213 -47.95 60.51 94.73
C PHE A 213 -47.70 59.23 93.92
N ARG A 214 -48.72 58.43 93.56
CA ARG A 214 -48.58 57.22 92.71
C ARG A 214 -47.83 57.44 91.38
N PRO A 215 -47.93 58.58 90.66
CA PRO A 215 -47.19 58.80 89.41
C PRO A 215 -45.66 58.73 89.55
N LEU A 216 -45.11 58.94 90.76
CA LEU A 216 -43.67 58.80 91.03
C LEU A 216 -43.17 57.36 90.81
N CYS A 217 -44.05 56.35 90.89
CA CYS A 217 -43.71 54.96 90.56
C CYS A 217 -43.28 54.76 89.10
N GLY A 218 -43.56 55.71 88.20
CA GLY A 218 -43.07 55.69 86.82
C GLY A 218 -41.54 55.81 86.70
N VAL A 219 -40.87 56.40 87.70
CA VAL A 219 -39.39 56.52 87.74
C VAL A 219 -38.72 55.15 87.96
N ALA A 220 -39.44 54.19 88.53
CA ALA A 220 -38.94 52.82 88.74
C ALA A 220 -38.75 52.01 87.43
N ASN A 221 -39.20 52.53 86.28
CA ASN A 221 -38.94 51.92 84.97
C ASN A 221 -37.46 52.00 84.53
N VAL A 222 -36.64 52.87 85.13
CA VAL A 222 -35.18 52.92 84.86
C VAL A 222 -34.48 51.64 85.31
N GLY A 223 -35.00 50.96 86.35
CA GLY A 223 -34.48 49.67 86.82
C GLY A 223 -34.70 48.51 85.83
N LEU A 224 -35.72 48.58 84.97
CA LEU A 224 -35.99 47.54 83.96
C LEU A 224 -34.96 47.53 82.83
N LEU A 225 -34.28 48.66 82.57
CA LEU A 225 -33.21 48.71 81.57
C LEU A 225 -32.08 47.74 81.92
N PHE A 226 -31.72 47.64 83.21
CA PHE A 226 -30.70 46.72 83.70
C PHE A 226 -31.07 45.24 83.54
N CYS A 227 -32.37 44.89 83.61
CA CYS A 227 -32.79 43.49 83.39
C CYS A 227 -32.90 43.10 81.89
N VAL A 228 -32.94 44.05 80.93
CA VAL A 228 -33.06 43.79 79.47
C VAL A 228 -31.71 43.77 78.74
N ILE A 229 -30.72 44.54 79.21
CA ILE A 229 -29.35 44.58 78.67
C ILE A 229 -28.72 43.17 78.48
N PRO A 230 -28.90 42.19 79.39
CA PRO A 230 -28.34 40.84 79.23
C PRO A 230 -28.95 40.01 78.09
N GLN A 231 -30.11 40.37 77.52
CA GLN A 231 -30.67 39.62 76.38
C GLN A 231 -30.17 40.15 75.03
N TYR A 232 -30.02 41.46 74.90
CA TYR A 232 -29.62 42.10 73.64
C TYR A 232 -28.16 41.79 73.27
N ILE A 233 -27.26 41.82 74.25
CA ILE A 233 -25.84 41.55 74.04
C ILE A 233 -25.59 40.07 73.65
N GLN A 234 -26.47 39.14 74.03
CA GLN A 234 -26.36 37.72 73.67
C GLN A 234 -26.44 37.51 72.16
N SER A 235 -27.44 38.13 71.52
CA SER A 235 -27.64 37.98 70.08
C SER A 235 -26.52 38.67 69.31
N PHE A 236 -26.03 39.81 69.82
CA PHE A 236 -24.91 40.54 69.23
C PHE A 236 -23.61 39.73 69.26
N LEU A 237 -23.19 39.19 70.41
CA LEU A 237 -21.93 38.44 70.50
C LEU A 237 -21.93 37.16 69.65
N ASN A 238 -23.01 36.38 69.65
CA ASN A 238 -23.08 35.16 68.86
C ASN A 238 -23.15 35.44 67.35
N SER A 239 -24.02 36.35 66.91
CA SER A 239 -24.26 36.57 65.47
C SER A 239 -23.24 37.52 64.82
N LYS A 240 -22.63 38.44 65.58
CA LYS A 240 -21.72 39.46 65.04
C LYS A 240 -20.25 39.23 65.36
N VAL A 241 -19.91 38.40 66.36
CA VAL A 241 -18.50 38.22 66.78
C VAL A 241 -18.04 36.76 66.63
N ALA A 242 -18.75 35.80 67.21
CA ALA A 242 -18.27 34.42 67.27
C ALA A 242 -18.31 33.71 65.90
N THR A 243 -19.42 33.80 65.16
CA THR A 243 -19.57 33.11 63.87
C THR A 243 -18.68 33.68 62.76
N PRO A 244 -18.57 35.02 62.56
CA PRO A 244 -17.75 35.54 61.47
C PRO A 244 -16.25 35.34 61.72
N LEU A 245 -15.82 35.41 62.99
CA LEU A 245 -14.42 35.19 63.37
C LEU A 245 -13.98 33.74 63.12
N LYS A 246 -14.84 32.76 63.44
CA LYS A 246 -14.54 31.35 63.16
C LYS A 246 -14.47 31.07 61.66
N GLU A 247 -15.41 31.62 60.89
CA GLU A 247 -15.46 31.40 59.43
C GLU A 247 -14.27 32.03 58.70
N THR A 248 -13.86 33.24 59.11
CA THR A 248 -12.68 33.92 58.54
C THR A 248 -11.39 33.18 58.87
N LEU A 249 -11.21 32.71 60.10
CA LEU A 249 -10.06 31.88 60.48
C LEU A 249 -10.01 30.55 59.72
N GLU A 250 -11.14 29.88 59.52
CA GLU A 250 -11.22 28.64 58.72
C GLU A 250 -11.01 28.89 57.22
N ARG A 251 -11.39 30.06 56.70
CA ARG A 251 -11.09 30.46 55.32
C ARG A 251 -9.58 30.64 55.13
N VAL A 252 -8.93 31.38 56.02
CA VAL A 252 -7.48 31.59 55.98
C VAL A 252 -6.73 30.26 56.16
N ARG A 253 -7.18 29.37 57.04
CA ARG A 253 -6.58 28.04 57.22
C ARG A 253 -6.55 27.22 55.93
N ARG A 254 -7.64 27.23 55.15
CA ARG A 254 -7.78 26.47 53.90
C ARG A 254 -6.82 26.95 52.81
N GLU A 255 -6.52 28.25 52.75
CA GLU A 255 -5.53 28.80 51.81
C GLU A 255 -4.11 28.25 52.02
N PHE A 256 -3.83 27.65 53.19
CA PHE A 256 -2.53 27.07 53.53
C PHE A 256 -2.52 25.53 53.54
N GLU A 257 -3.53 24.87 52.99
CA GLU A 257 -3.59 23.40 52.84
C GLU A 257 -3.10 22.96 51.45
N PHE A 258 -1.78 22.73 51.32
CA PHE A 258 -1.18 22.23 50.07
C PHE A 258 -0.84 20.74 50.16
N ASN A 259 -1.37 19.94 49.23
CA ASN A 259 -0.92 18.58 48.96
C ASN A 259 -0.14 18.57 47.65
N ILE A 260 1.12 18.14 47.68
CA ILE A 260 2.03 18.19 46.54
C ILE A 260 2.38 16.78 46.13
N SER A 261 1.91 16.36 44.97
CA SER A 261 2.31 15.11 44.30
C SER A 261 2.98 15.45 42.98
N ALA A 262 4.17 14.91 42.76
CA ALA A 262 4.90 15.01 41.50
C ALA A 262 4.85 13.64 40.82
N VAL A 263 4.18 13.55 39.67
CA VAL A 263 4.05 12.31 38.88
C VAL A 263 4.68 12.55 37.52
N HIS A 264 5.69 11.75 37.19
CA HIS A 264 6.40 11.82 35.91
C HIS A 264 6.02 10.59 35.09
N ARG A 265 5.35 10.82 33.96
CA ARG A 265 5.17 9.80 32.92
C ARG A 265 5.90 10.25 31.69
N PHE A 266 6.99 9.55 31.39
CA PHE A 266 7.69 9.66 30.13
C PHE A 266 7.35 8.41 29.33
N ASP A 267 6.18 8.41 28.68
CA ASP A 267 5.78 7.32 27.79
C ASP A 267 6.21 7.68 26.37
N VAL A 268 7.32 7.07 25.93
CA VAL A 268 7.75 7.10 24.53
C VAL A 268 7.37 5.76 23.94
N SER A 269 6.12 5.64 23.48
CA SER A 269 5.64 4.45 22.79
C SER A 269 5.86 4.60 21.29
N LEU A 270 6.88 3.92 20.78
CA LEU A 270 7.08 3.73 19.34
C LEU A 270 6.46 2.40 18.93
N ASN A 271 5.13 2.35 18.89
CA ASN A 271 4.39 1.16 18.46
C ASN A 271 4.33 1.10 16.92
N ALA A 272 5.45 0.78 16.28
CA ALA A 272 5.42 0.32 14.89
C ALA A 272 5.10 -1.18 14.91
N SER A 273 4.00 -1.59 14.27
CA SER A 273 3.60 -3.00 14.24
C SER A 273 4.52 -3.88 13.40
N LYS A 274 5.28 -3.28 12.47
CA LYS A 274 6.27 -3.93 11.59
C LYS A 274 7.37 -2.95 11.18
N SER A 275 8.57 -3.45 10.92
CA SER A 275 9.64 -2.66 10.29
C SER A 275 9.40 -2.52 8.78
N LEU A 276 10.02 -1.51 8.15
CA LEU A 276 9.94 -1.34 6.69
C LEU A 276 10.58 -2.52 5.93
N GLY A 277 11.60 -3.17 6.52
CA GLY A 277 12.22 -4.38 5.99
C GLY A 277 11.26 -5.58 6.01
N GLU A 278 10.52 -5.77 7.12
CA GLU A 278 9.50 -6.83 7.21
C GLU A 278 8.36 -6.63 6.20
N VAL A 279 7.94 -5.37 5.96
CA VAL A 279 6.92 -5.07 4.94
C VAL A 279 7.41 -5.43 3.53
N ALA A 280 8.68 -5.17 3.22
CA ALA A 280 9.23 -5.52 1.91
C ALA A 280 9.43 -7.03 1.73
N LEU A 281 9.82 -7.75 2.78
CA LEU A 281 9.87 -9.22 2.78
C LEU A 281 8.49 -9.83 2.53
N ASP A 282 7.44 -9.31 3.18
CA ASP A 282 6.05 -9.75 2.96
C ASP A 282 5.60 -9.50 1.51
N ILE A 283 5.92 -8.33 0.94
CA ILE A 283 5.61 -8.00 -0.46
C ILE A 283 6.33 -8.96 -1.41
N MET A 284 7.62 -9.21 -1.19
CA MET A 284 8.40 -10.14 -2.00
C MET A 284 7.86 -11.57 -1.93
N GLU A 285 7.54 -12.04 -0.73
CA GLU A 285 6.97 -13.37 -0.54
C GLU A 285 5.62 -13.48 -1.27
N GLY A 286 4.79 -12.44 -1.20
CA GLY A 286 3.54 -12.35 -1.96
C GLY A 286 3.76 -12.40 -3.48
N VAL A 287 4.77 -11.69 -4.02
CA VAL A 287 5.10 -11.73 -5.45
C VAL A 287 5.68 -13.09 -5.83
N ARG A 288 6.58 -13.65 -5.01
CA ARG A 288 7.21 -14.95 -5.23
C ARG A 288 6.16 -16.06 -5.27
N GLN A 289 5.20 -16.07 -4.35
CA GLN A 289 4.09 -17.02 -4.35
C GLN A 289 3.22 -16.92 -5.61
N ARG A 290 3.00 -15.70 -6.13
CA ARG A 290 2.28 -15.51 -7.40
C ARG A 290 3.09 -15.91 -8.64
N LEU A 291 4.41 -15.76 -8.60
CA LEU A 291 5.30 -16.17 -9.69
C LEU A 291 5.65 -17.66 -9.66
N GLU A 292 5.51 -18.32 -8.50
CA GLU A 292 5.82 -19.72 -8.30
C GLU A 292 5.09 -20.67 -9.28
N PRO A 293 3.77 -20.58 -9.51
CA PRO A 293 3.10 -21.42 -10.50
C PRO A 293 3.69 -21.23 -11.90
N THR A 294 4.05 -20.00 -12.28
CA THR A 294 4.70 -19.71 -13.56
C THR A 294 6.10 -20.34 -13.60
N ARG A 295 6.89 -20.25 -12.53
CA ARG A 295 8.22 -20.88 -12.44
C ARG A 295 8.15 -22.42 -12.48
N ARG A 296 7.17 -23.03 -11.81
CA ARG A 296 6.92 -24.48 -11.86
C ARG A 296 6.46 -24.91 -13.26
N ALA A 297 5.57 -24.16 -13.90
CA ALA A 297 5.16 -24.41 -15.29
C ALA A 297 6.33 -24.29 -16.27
N LEU A 298 7.23 -23.34 -16.05
CA LEU A 298 8.49 -23.19 -16.79
C LEU A 298 9.48 -24.33 -16.49
N GLY A 299 9.49 -24.90 -15.28
CA GLY A 299 10.28 -26.10 -14.96
C GLY A 299 9.85 -27.33 -15.78
N LEU A 300 8.59 -27.39 -16.22
CA LEU A 300 8.08 -28.42 -17.13
C LEU A 300 8.46 -28.16 -18.60
N PHE A 301 9.18 -27.07 -18.91
CA PHE A 301 9.58 -26.71 -20.28
C PHE A 301 10.35 -27.84 -20.97
N THR A 302 11.18 -28.59 -20.25
CA THR A 302 11.92 -29.74 -20.80
C THR A 302 10.97 -30.81 -21.36
N HIS A 303 9.93 -31.17 -20.60
CA HIS A 303 8.89 -32.07 -21.07
C HIS A 303 8.09 -31.47 -22.24
N ILE A 304 7.75 -30.18 -22.18
CA ILE A 304 7.05 -29.47 -23.25
C ILE A 304 7.86 -29.49 -24.55
N THR A 305 9.19 -29.33 -24.50
CA THR A 305 10.04 -29.35 -25.71
C THR A 305 10.01 -30.71 -26.41
N PHE A 306 10.05 -31.82 -25.68
CA PHE A 306 9.93 -33.15 -26.25
C PHE A 306 8.58 -33.35 -26.94
N PHE A 307 7.48 -33.02 -26.26
CA PHE A 307 6.13 -33.11 -26.83
C PHE A 307 5.94 -32.17 -28.02
N ALA A 308 6.56 -30.98 -28.00
CA ALA A 308 6.55 -30.06 -29.11
C ALA A 308 7.26 -30.67 -30.34
N ILE A 309 8.47 -31.21 -30.18
CA ILE A 309 9.20 -31.87 -31.28
C ILE A 309 8.40 -33.03 -31.87
N LEU A 310 7.80 -33.87 -31.02
CA LEU A 310 6.92 -34.95 -31.44
C LEU A 310 5.70 -34.42 -32.20
N TYR A 311 5.05 -33.38 -31.69
CA TYR A 311 3.91 -32.73 -32.35
C TYR A 311 4.29 -32.18 -33.74
N MET A 312 5.44 -31.53 -33.88
CA MET A 312 5.94 -31.03 -35.16
C MET A 312 6.20 -32.16 -36.15
N TYR A 313 6.75 -33.29 -35.68
CA TYR A 313 6.92 -34.49 -36.49
C TYR A 313 5.58 -35.07 -36.96
N LEU A 314 4.58 -35.17 -36.07
CA LEU A 314 3.22 -35.59 -36.41
C LEU A 314 2.56 -34.62 -37.41
N GLN A 315 2.81 -33.32 -37.29
CA GLN A 315 2.30 -32.32 -38.23
C GLN A 315 2.91 -32.50 -39.62
N ALA A 316 4.22 -32.78 -39.71
CA ALA A 316 4.88 -33.14 -40.96
C ALA A 316 4.28 -34.41 -41.57
N LEU A 317 4.03 -35.46 -40.78
CA LEU A 317 3.36 -36.68 -41.24
C LEU A 317 1.95 -36.39 -41.78
N ARG A 318 1.15 -35.60 -41.06
CA ARG A 318 -0.19 -35.19 -41.50
C ARG A 318 -0.15 -34.38 -42.79
N TYR A 319 0.80 -33.45 -42.92
CA TYR A 319 0.98 -32.67 -44.15
C TYR A 319 1.32 -33.59 -45.32
N ARG A 320 2.29 -34.49 -45.16
CA ARG A 320 2.64 -35.49 -46.19
C ARG A 320 1.44 -36.34 -46.57
N HIS A 321 0.67 -36.79 -45.58
CA HIS A 321 -0.49 -37.64 -45.81
C HIS A 321 -1.58 -36.93 -46.62
N ARG A 322 -1.92 -35.67 -46.28
CA ARG A 322 -2.85 -34.86 -47.08
C ARG A 322 -2.30 -34.56 -48.45
N TYR A 323 -1.00 -34.24 -48.56
CA TYR A 323 -0.35 -33.96 -49.84
C TYR A 323 -0.50 -35.09 -50.85
N LEU A 324 -0.49 -36.34 -50.38
CA LEU A 324 -0.59 -37.54 -51.22
C LEU A 324 -2.02 -37.99 -51.52
N ARG A 325 -3.02 -37.53 -50.76
CA ARG A 325 -4.43 -37.96 -50.90
C ARG A 325 -5.36 -36.89 -51.44
N ASP A 326 -5.09 -35.61 -51.16
CA ASP A 326 -5.96 -34.49 -51.50
C ASP A 326 -5.27 -33.58 -52.52
N ASP A 327 -5.81 -33.57 -53.74
CA ASP A 327 -5.27 -32.78 -54.85
C ASP A 327 -5.56 -31.28 -54.70
N ALA A 328 -6.53 -30.89 -53.88
CA ALA A 328 -6.86 -29.49 -53.61
C ALA A 328 -6.00 -28.88 -52.49
N PHE A 329 -5.45 -29.71 -51.61
CA PHE A 329 -4.68 -29.28 -50.44
C PHE A 329 -3.38 -28.56 -50.82
N ASP A 330 -3.23 -27.28 -50.47
CA ASP A 330 -2.01 -26.46 -50.74
C ASP A 330 -1.61 -26.46 -52.24
N ASN A 331 -2.58 -26.61 -53.14
CA ASN A 331 -2.40 -26.63 -54.58
C ASN A 331 -2.80 -25.30 -55.22
N VAL A 332 -2.07 -24.23 -54.88
CA VAL A 332 -2.35 -22.85 -55.35
C VAL A 332 -1.18 -22.25 -56.12
N TYR A 333 -0.13 -23.00 -56.40
CA TYR A 333 1.09 -22.44 -56.96
C TYR A 333 1.26 -22.74 -58.45
N ILE A 334 1.65 -21.72 -59.21
CA ILE A 334 1.99 -21.86 -60.63
C ILE A 334 3.48 -22.20 -60.75
N THR A 335 3.78 -23.47 -61.00
CA THR A 335 5.15 -23.96 -61.14
C THR A 335 5.65 -23.85 -62.58
N GLN A 336 6.97 -23.94 -62.79
CA GLN A 336 7.54 -24.07 -64.14
C GLN A 336 6.96 -25.28 -64.90
N ARG A 337 6.65 -26.37 -64.19
CA ARG A 337 6.01 -27.55 -64.79
C ARG A 337 4.59 -27.25 -65.26
N PHE A 338 3.83 -26.48 -64.48
CA PHE A 338 2.50 -26.01 -64.88
C PHE A 338 2.59 -25.15 -66.15
N MET A 339 3.55 -24.23 -66.23
CA MET A 339 3.76 -23.40 -67.42
C MET A 339 4.08 -24.25 -68.66
N LYS A 340 4.93 -25.28 -68.53
CA LYS A 340 5.22 -26.22 -69.63
C LYS A 340 3.98 -26.99 -70.10
N VAL A 341 3.08 -27.37 -69.19
CA VAL A 341 1.82 -28.04 -69.54
C VAL A 341 0.88 -27.08 -70.28
N ASP A 342 0.81 -25.82 -69.84
CA ASP A 342 -0.04 -24.80 -70.48
C ASP A 342 0.46 -24.45 -71.89
N LEU A 343 1.78 -24.28 -72.06
CA LEU A 343 2.42 -24.02 -73.36
C LEU A 343 2.15 -25.16 -74.37
N ARG A 344 2.32 -26.42 -73.95
CA ARG A 344 2.02 -27.58 -74.82
C ARG A 344 0.55 -27.64 -75.24
N ARG A 345 -0.36 -27.22 -74.36
CA ARG A 345 -1.79 -27.14 -74.70
C ARG A 345 -2.08 -25.99 -75.67
N ALA A 346 -1.38 -24.87 -75.52
CA ALA A 346 -1.45 -23.75 -76.46
C ALA A 346 -1.00 -24.15 -77.87
N GLU A 347 0.12 -24.86 -77.98
CA GLU A 347 0.64 -25.42 -79.25
C GLU A 347 -0.37 -26.38 -79.91
N GLN A 348 -1.17 -27.09 -79.10
CA GLN A 348 -2.21 -28.02 -79.56
C GLN A 348 -3.57 -27.35 -79.83
N GLY A 349 -3.67 -26.02 -79.75
CA GLY A 349 -4.93 -25.29 -79.94
C GLY A 349 -5.99 -25.55 -78.85
N ARG A 350 -5.57 -26.04 -77.67
CA ARG A 350 -6.46 -26.31 -76.52
C ARG A 350 -6.58 -25.07 -75.62
N PRO A 351 -7.65 -24.95 -74.82
CA PRO A 351 -7.82 -23.80 -73.91
C PRO A 351 -6.67 -23.69 -72.91
N THR A 352 -6.12 -22.49 -72.80
CA THR A 352 -5.00 -22.14 -71.93
C THR A 352 -5.48 -21.45 -70.65
N VAL A 353 -4.68 -21.55 -69.58
CA VAL A 353 -4.95 -20.88 -68.31
C VAL A 353 -4.25 -19.52 -68.25
N LEU A 354 -3.05 -19.37 -68.82
CA LEU A 354 -2.31 -18.11 -68.80
C LEU A 354 -2.76 -17.19 -69.97
N PRO A 355 -2.82 -15.86 -69.78
CA PRO A 355 -2.45 -15.09 -68.58
C PRO A 355 -3.49 -15.16 -67.45
N LEU A 356 -3.04 -14.97 -66.20
CA LEU A 356 -3.91 -14.86 -65.04
C LEU A 356 -4.54 -13.46 -64.97
N THR A 357 -5.82 -13.40 -64.60
CA THR A 357 -6.48 -12.13 -64.26
C THR A 357 -5.93 -11.53 -62.96
N ALA A 358 -6.13 -10.22 -62.73
CA ALA A 358 -5.70 -9.55 -61.50
C ALA A 358 -6.31 -10.18 -60.22
N TRP A 359 -7.52 -10.73 -60.31
CA TRP A 359 -8.15 -11.44 -59.21
C TRP A 359 -7.53 -12.81 -58.97
N GLU A 360 -7.24 -13.56 -60.06
CA GLU A 360 -6.59 -14.87 -59.99
C GLU A 360 -5.15 -14.77 -59.50
N SER A 361 -4.39 -13.73 -59.87
CA SER A 361 -3.00 -13.53 -59.42
C SER A 361 -2.90 -13.26 -57.90
N SER A 362 -4.00 -12.85 -57.26
CA SER A 362 -4.09 -12.75 -55.80
C SER A 362 -4.24 -14.10 -55.08
N ARG A 363 -4.73 -15.12 -55.81
CA ARG A 363 -4.99 -16.48 -55.32
C ARG A 363 -3.93 -17.49 -55.75
N TYR A 364 -3.48 -17.41 -57.01
CA TYR A 364 -2.50 -18.30 -57.61
C TYR A 364 -1.16 -17.59 -57.73
N LEU A 365 -0.13 -18.14 -57.08
CA LEU A 365 1.17 -17.47 -56.96
C LEU A 365 2.32 -18.36 -57.47
N PRO A 366 3.37 -17.78 -58.05
CA PRO A 366 4.62 -18.50 -58.26
C PRO A 366 5.22 -18.93 -56.90
N PRO A 367 5.78 -20.15 -56.76
CA PRO A 367 6.43 -20.57 -55.52
C PRO A 367 7.53 -19.60 -55.02
N ALA A 368 8.31 -19.07 -55.96
CA ALA A 368 9.43 -18.16 -55.72
C ALA A 368 9.02 -16.67 -55.68
N ALA A 369 7.73 -16.36 -55.73
CA ALA A 369 7.28 -14.96 -55.68
C ALA A 369 7.55 -14.34 -54.32
N LEU A 370 8.14 -13.13 -54.31
CA LEU A 370 8.39 -12.37 -53.09
C LEU A 370 7.11 -11.76 -52.50
N TRP A 371 6.06 -11.58 -53.30
CA TRP A 371 4.78 -11.06 -52.79
C TRP A 371 3.97 -12.14 -52.06
N LEU A 372 3.22 -11.69 -51.06
CA LEU A 372 2.35 -12.51 -50.21
C LEU A 372 0.92 -12.54 -50.75
N SER A 373 0.29 -13.73 -50.74
CA SER A 373 -1.14 -13.88 -50.97
C SER A 373 -1.95 -13.14 -49.90
N ARG A 374 -3.23 -12.80 -50.18
CA ARG A 374 -4.13 -12.18 -49.18
C ARG A 374 -4.20 -12.99 -47.88
N GLN A 375 -4.24 -14.32 -47.97
CA GLN A 375 -4.26 -15.20 -46.80
C GLN A 375 -2.92 -15.26 -46.05
N GLU A 376 -1.80 -15.18 -46.77
CA GLU A 376 -0.46 -15.14 -46.17
C GLU A 376 -0.23 -13.79 -45.49
N ARG A 377 -0.66 -12.68 -46.10
CA ARG A 377 -0.58 -11.32 -45.55
C ARG A 377 -1.38 -11.19 -44.25
N ARG A 378 -2.59 -11.74 -44.19
CA ARG A 378 -3.39 -11.77 -42.94
C ARG A 378 -2.69 -12.57 -41.84
N ARG A 379 -2.11 -13.74 -42.18
CA ARG A 379 -1.36 -14.56 -41.21
C ARG A 379 -0.08 -13.86 -40.74
N TYR A 380 0.65 -13.23 -41.65
CA TYR A 380 1.83 -12.41 -41.36
C TYR A 380 1.48 -11.28 -40.39
N GLY A 381 0.44 -10.48 -40.67
CA GLY A 381 0.04 -9.38 -39.80
C GLY A 381 -0.32 -9.84 -38.38
N LEU A 382 -1.12 -10.90 -38.25
CA LEU A 382 -1.45 -11.48 -36.94
C LEU A 382 -0.21 -12.00 -36.19
N GLN A 383 0.74 -12.60 -36.91
CA GLN A 383 1.98 -13.10 -36.32
C GLN A 383 2.92 -11.98 -35.88
N LEU A 384 3.03 -10.91 -36.67
CA LEU A 384 3.86 -9.75 -36.38
C LEU A 384 3.34 -8.98 -35.16
N VAL A 385 2.04 -8.69 -35.10
CA VAL A 385 1.40 -8.04 -33.93
C VAL A 385 1.62 -8.89 -32.68
N SER A 386 1.48 -10.21 -32.81
CA SER A 386 1.76 -11.14 -31.72
C SER A 386 3.21 -11.06 -31.24
N VAL A 387 4.22 -10.97 -32.11
CA VAL A 387 5.63 -10.84 -31.68
C VAL A 387 5.88 -9.48 -31.05
N LEU A 388 5.43 -8.41 -31.71
CA LEU A 388 5.65 -7.03 -31.25
C LEU A 388 5.08 -6.80 -29.85
N ARG A 389 3.92 -7.41 -29.53
CA ARG A 389 3.35 -7.36 -28.18
C ARG A 389 4.26 -7.96 -27.11
N HIS A 390 4.91 -9.11 -27.38
CA HIS A 390 5.82 -9.73 -26.40
C HIS A 390 7.15 -8.97 -26.32
N VAL A 391 7.65 -8.47 -27.44
CA VAL A 391 8.83 -7.59 -27.47
C VAL A 391 8.59 -6.35 -26.62
N LEU A 392 7.41 -5.71 -26.75
CA LEU A 392 7.06 -4.54 -25.95
C LEU A 392 7.00 -4.87 -24.44
N LEU A 393 6.41 -6.01 -24.09
CA LEU A 393 6.33 -6.47 -22.70
C LEU A 393 7.73 -6.69 -22.12
N ASP A 394 8.57 -7.49 -22.75
CA ASP A 394 9.89 -7.81 -22.21
C ASP A 394 10.83 -6.60 -22.25
N PHE A 395 10.72 -5.74 -23.27
CA PHE A 395 11.42 -4.46 -23.28
C PHE A 395 11.03 -3.59 -22.09
N SER A 396 9.74 -3.55 -21.71
CA SER A 396 9.31 -2.82 -20.51
C SER A 396 9.89 -3.38 -19.22
N ILE A 397 10.05 -4.71 -19.13
CA ILE A 397 10.68 -5.38 -17.97
C ILE A 397 12.18 -5.06 -17.91
N ILE A 398 12.89 -5.13 -19.04
CA ILE A 398 14.31 -4.78 -19.11
C ILE A 398 14.53 -3.31 -18.76
N LEU A 399 13.68 -2.42 -19.28
CA LEU A 399 13.74 -1.00 -18.95
C LEU A 399 13.46 -0.76 -17.45
N ALA A 400 12.52 -1.49 -16.85
CA ALA A 400 12.24 -1.41 -15.42
C ALA A 400 13.44 -1.88 -14.57
N ASP A 401 14.10 -2.98 -14.96
CA ASP A 401 15.30 -3.48 -14.26
C ASP A 401 16.46 -2.49 -14.36
N TYR A 402 16.75 -1.99 -15.56
CA TYR A 402 17.81 -1.01 -15.78
C TYR A 402 17.54 0.31 -15.06
N SER A 403 16.30 0.83 -15.13
CA SER A 403 15.92 2.07 -14.45
C SER A 403 15.93 1.94 -12.93
N LEU A 404 15.53 0.79 -12.38
CA LEU A 404 15.63 0.53 -10.95
C LEU A 404 17.10 0.49 -10.52
N PHE A 405 17.95 -0.27 -11.22
CA PHE A 405 19.39 -0.30 -10.96
C PHE A 405 19.99 1.11 -10.98
N TRP A 406 19.73 1.88 -12.04
CA TRP A 406 20.27 3.23 -12.19
C TRP A 406 19.76 4.20 -11.12
N LEU A 407 18.48 4.09 -10.74
CA LEU A 407 17.92 4.88 -9.64
C LEU A 407 18.61 4.54 -8.31
N LEU A 408 18.79 3.25 -8.01
CA LEU A 408 19.43 2.82 -6.77
C LEU A 408 20.91 3.19 -6.73
N ASP A 409 21.62 3.11 -7.86
CA ASP A 409 23.01 3.56 -7.99
C ASP A 409 23.13 5.08 -7.82
N LEU A 410 22.23 5.86 -8.43
CA LEU A 410 22.18 7.31 -8.22
C LEU A 410 21.93 7.66 -6.75
N VAL A 411 20.98 6.97 -6.12
CA VAL A 411 20.68 7.13 -4.69
C VAL A 411 21.91 6.75 -3.86
N GLN A 412 22.57 5.63 -4.15
CA GLN A 412 23.80 5.22 -3.48
C GLN A 412 24.90 6.30 -3.64
N HIS A 413 25.08 6.85 -4.83
CA HIS A 413 26.10 7.87 -5.11
C HIS A 413 25.84 9.17 -4.32
N GLN A 414 24.59 9.63 -4.28
CA GLN A 414 24.20 10.83 -3.51
C GLN A 414 24.27 10.59 -2.00
N LEU A 415 23.97 9.37 -1.56
CA LEU A 415 23.98 8.97 -0.15
C LEU A 415 25.36 8.51 0.37
N ARG A 416 26.42 8.52 -0.46
CA ARG A 416 27.79 8.26 0.00
C ARG A 416 28.31 9.35 0.96
N GLY A 417 27.71 10.54 0.92
CA GLY A 417 27.96 11.57 1.93
C GLY A 417 27.14 11.32 3.21
N GLU A 418 27.75 11.51 4.38
CA GLU A 418 27.01 11.49 5.65
C GLU A 418 25.97 12.61 5.66
N ILE A 419 24.68 12.26 5.55
CA ILE A 419 23.59 13.23 5.74
C ILE A 419 23.43 13.44 7.24
N ILE A 420 24.08 14.50 7.72
CA ILE A 420 23.93 14.97 9.10
C ILE A 420 22.71 15.88 9.14
N ALA A 421 21.64 15.44 9.79
CA ALA A 421 20.53 16.33 10.12
C ALA A 421 21.01 17.32 11.18
N ARG A 422 21.36 18.55 10.75
CA ARG A 422 21.68 19.67 11.65
C ARG A 422 20.43 20.49 11.92
N ALA A 423 20.22 20.88 13.17
CA ALA A 423 19.21 21.90 13.48
C ALA A 423 19.59 23.21 12.75
N PRO A 424 18.66 23.88 12.06
CA PRO A 424 18.96 25.03 11.20
C PRO A 424 19.51 26.26 11.96
N SER A 425 19.37 26.29 13.29
CA SER A 425 20.02 27.27 14.16
C SER A 425 20.20 26.67 15.57
N VAL A 426 21.45 26.57 16.03
CA VAL A 426 21.77 26.24 17.43
C VAL A 426 21.67 27.55 18.23
N MET A 427 20.83 27.58 19.27
CA MET A 427 20.68 28.78 20.12
C MET A 427 21.53 28.61 21.37
N GLY A 428 22.65 29.34 21.45
CA GLY A 428 23.49 29.39 22.65
C GLY A 428 22.85 30.30 23.70
N ILE A 429 22.23 29.72 24.72
CA ILE A 429 21.61 30.46 25.82
C ILE A 429 22.57 30.44 27.02
N SER A 430 23.14 31.59 27.39
CA SER A 430 23.98 31.71 28.58
C SER A 430 23.19 32.28 29.76
N VAL A 431 23.11 31.56 30.88
CA VAL A 431 22.42 32.01 32.09
C VAL A 431 23.41 32.60 33.09
N ASN A 432 23.34 33.92 33.28
CA ASN A 432 24.13 34.66 34.27
C ASN A 432 23.35 34.86 35.58
N GLY A 433 23.90 34.33 36.67
CA GLY A 433 23.32 34.40 38.01
C GLY A 433 23.85 33.27 38.90
N THR A 434 23.85 33.49 40.22
CA THR A 434 24.30 32.53 41.25
C THR A 434 23.15 32.04 42.14
N GLY A 435 21.90 32.30 41.77
CA GLY A 435 20.71 31.92 42.53
C GLY A 435 20.12 30.55 42.13
N TYR A 436 19.20 30.06 42.95
CA TYR A 436 18.49 28.80 42.71
C TYR A 436 17.75 28.78 41.36
N THR A 437 17.13 29.90 40.99
CA THR A 437 16.43 30.07 39.70
C THR A 437 17.40 29.97 38.52
N SER A 438 18.59 30.56 38.62
CA SER A 438 19.61 30.45 37.55
C SER A 438 20.12 29.03 37.39
N GLU A 439 20.20 28.22 38.45
CA GLU A 439 20.55 26.81 38.33
C GLU A 439 19.46 25.99 37.61
N ILE A 440 18.18 26.23 37.90
CA ILE A 440 17.07 25.59 37.18
C ILE A 440 17.13 25.94 35.69
N PHE A 441 17.35 27.20 35.37
CA PHE A 441 17.48 27.63 33.97
C PHE A 441 18.73 27.05 33.30
N ARG A 442 19.86 26.88 34.01
CA ARG A 442 21.04 26.19 33.48
C ARG A 442 20.77 24.72 33.17
N ASP A 443 20.04 24.02 34.04
CA ASP A 443 19.67 22.62 33.80
C ASP A 443 18.66 22.49 32.64
N LEU A 444 17.73 23.44 32.47
CA LEU A 444 16.85 23.48 31.29
C LEU A 444 17.62 23.76 29.99
N VAL A 445 18.55 24.71 30.04
CA VAL A 445 19.41 25.04 28.90
C VAL A 445 20.29 23.85 28.54
N SER A 446 20.87 23.14 29.50
CA SER A 446 21.70 21.97 29.21
C SER A 446 20.89 20.81 28.62
N ALA A 447 19.63 20.61 29.03
CA ALA A 447 18.71 19.67 28.39
C ALA A 447 18.44 20.03 26.92
N PHE A 448 18.23 21.31 26.65
CA PHE A 448 17.99 21.83 25.29
C PHE A 448 19.25 21.74 24.43
N ASP A 449 20.41 22.06 24.99
CA ASP A 449 21.71 21.99 24.33
C ASP A 449 22.09 20.54 23.97
N ALA A 450 21.78 19.57 24.86
CA ALA A 450 21.96 18.14 24.58
C ALA A 450 21.09 17.63 23.41
N LEU A 451 19.92 18.24 23.19
CA LEU A 451 19.04 17.98 22.04
C LEU A 451 19.53 18.68 20.77
N GLN A 452 20.14 19.87 20.89
CA GLN A 452 20.57 20.69 19.74
C GLN A 452 21.99 20.36 19.21
N GLN A 453 22.96 20.06 20.08
CA GLN A 453 24.36 19.83 19.70
C GLN A 453 24.61 18.44 19.09
N GLY A 454 23.55 17.75 18.67
CA GLY A 454 23.64 16.41 18.13
C GLY A 454 23.67 16.34 16.62
N ASN A 455 24.79 15.90 16.05
CA ASN A 455 24.80 15.34 14.72
C ASN A 455 24.03 14.01 14.76
N VAL A 456 22.81 13.99 14.20
CA VAL A 456 22.09 12.74 13.93
C VAL A 456 22.44 12.35 12.49
N SER A 457 23.16 11.25 12.34
CA SER A 457 23.46 10.70 11.02
C SER A 457 22.29 9.83 10.61
N VAL A 458 21.49 10.31 9.67
CA VAL A 458 20.31 9.55 9.20
C VAL A 458 20.73 8.33 8.35
N LEU A 459 21.93 8.37 7.77
CA LEU A 459 22.51 7.27 7.01
C LEU A 459 23.98 7.06 7.37
N SER A 460 24.33 5.87 7.83
CA SER A 460 25.71 5.42 8.06
C SER A 460 26.13 4.45 6.95
N GLN A 461 27.44 4.32 6.69
CA GLN A 461 27.98 3.35 5.72
C GLN A 461 27.49 1.91 5.94
N ARG A 462 27.07 1.57 7.16
CA ARG A 462 26.51 0.24 7.50
C ARG A 462 25.18 -0.08 6.81
N CYS A 463 24.40 0.95 6.43
CA CYS A 463 23.10 0.79 5.79
C CYS A 463 23.15 1.11 4.29
N LEU A 464 24.32 1.06 3.65
CA LEU A 464 24.51 1.53 2.29
C LEU A 464 23.93 0.52 1.28
N LEU A 465 23.07 0.98 0.36
CA LEU A 465 22.47 0.14 -0.68
C LEU A 465 23.55 -0.48 -1.57
N GLN A 466 23.46 -1.76 -1.91
CA GLN A 466 24.37 -2.42 -2.86
C GLN A 466 23.61 -2.88 -4.11
N PRO A 467 23.32 -1.98 -5.06
CA PRO A 467 22.54 -2.35 -6.24
C PRO A 467 23.25 -3.45 -7.04
N VAL A 468 22.49 -4.47 -7.43
CA VAL A 468 22.98 -5.58 -8.27
C VAL A 468 22.77 -5.22 -9.73
N GLU A 469 23.88 -5.24 -10.48
CA GLU A 469 23.89 -4.91 -11.89
C GLU A 469 23.15 -5.98 -12.72
N PRO A 470 22.35 -5.58 -13.73
CA PRO A 470 21.72 -6.53 -14.63
C PRO A 470 22.74 -7.34 -15.45
N GLU A 471 22.46 -8.63 -15.63
CA GLU A 471 23.32 -9.49 -16.42
C GLU A 471 23.10 -9.30 -17.94
N TYR A 472 23.99 -8.55 -18.59
CA TYR A 472 23.89 -8.23 -20.03
C TYR A 472 23.88 -9.47 -20.94
N SER A 473 24.53 -10.56 -20.54
CA SER A 473 24.53 -11.82 -21.31
C SER A 473 23.11 -12.34 -21.52
N THR A 474 22.31 -12.33 -20.44
CA THR A 474 20.90 -12.75 -20.48
C THR A 474 20.08 -11.85 -21.40
N TYR A 475 20.33 -10.54 -21.41
CA TYR A 475 19.64 -9.59 -22.29
C TYR A 475 20.01 -9.77 -23.77
N ILE A 476 21.29 -10.04 -24.07
CA ILE A 476 21.76 -10.34 -25.43
C ILE A 476 21.09 -11.62 -25.93
N ASN A 477 21.04 -12.67 -25.10
CA ASN A 477 20.38 -13.94 -25.44
C ASN A 477 18.87 -13.77 -25.69
N MET A 478 18.18 -12.96 -24.89
CA MET A 478 16.78 -12.56 -25.15
C MET A 478 16.64 -11.81 -26.48
N GLY A 479 17.50 -10.83 -26.72
CA GLY A 479 17.51 -10.05 -27.96
C GLY A 479 17.70 -10.93 -29.20
N LEU A 480 18.63 -11.89 -29.13
CA LEU A 480 18.85 -12.89 -30.18
C LEU A 480 17.60 -13.73 -30.42
N LEU A 481 16.97 -14.22 -29.36
CA LEU A 481 15.77 -15.04 -29.43
C LEU A 481 14.58 -14.29 -30.05
N TYR A 482 14.40 -13.03 -29.69
CA TYR A 482 13.42 -12.15 -30.31
C TYR A 482 13.75 -11.80 -31.76
N GLY A 483 15.02 -11.61 -32.10
CA GLY A 483 15.50 -11.46 -33.47
C GLY A 483 15.13 -12.67 -34.33
N VAL A 484 15.31 -13.88 -33.81
CA VAL A 484 14.88 -15.13 -34.47
C VAL A 484 13.36 -15.19 -34.59
N CYS A 485 12.60 -14.79 -33.57
CA CYS A 485 11.14 -14.76 -33.64
C CYS A 485 10.61 -13.75 -34.68
N LEU A 486 11.25 -12.59 -34.80
CA LEU A 486 10.95 -11.58 -35.80
C LEU A 486 11.30 -12.09 -37.21
N PHE A 487 12.47 -12.73 -37.37
CA PHE A 487 12.85 -13.41 -38.60
C PHE A 487 11.82 -14.47 -39.00
N ILE A 488 11.37 -15.31 -38.07
CA ILE A 488 10.31 -16.30 -38.30
C ILE A 488 8.99 -15.61 -38.67
N ALA A 489 8.62 -14.50 -38.03
CA ALA A 489 7.39 -13.78 -38.36
C ALA A 489 7.41 -13.22 -39.80
N VAL A 490 8.57 -12.73 -40.27
CA VAL A 490 8.75 -12.17 -41.62
C VAL A 490 8.88 -13.26 -42.68
N PHE A 491 9.82 -14.18 -42.49
CA PHE A 491 10.18 -15.17 -43.51
C PHE A 491 9.47 -16.51 -43.36
N GLY A 492 8.77 -16.76 -42.23
CA GLY A 492 8.11 -18.04 -41.97
C GLY A 492 7.05 -18.42 -43.00
N SER A 493 6.39 -17.44 -43.61
CA SER A 493 5.46 -17.65 -44.73
C SER A 493 6.17 -18.22 -45.97
N HIS A 494 7.34 -17.67 -46.33
CA HIS A 494 8.18 -18.17 -47.41
C HIS A 494 8.76 -19.54 -47.09
N VAL A 495 9.23 -19.73 -45.85
CA VAL A 495 9.73 -21.03 -45.39
C VAL A 495 8.64 -22.09 -45.42
N ALA A 496 7.39 -21.74 -45.09
CA ALA A 496 6.26 -22.67 -45.17
C ALA A 496 5.99 -23.19 -46.59
N ARG A 497 6.37 -22.44 -47.65
CA ARG A 497 6.26 -22.88 -49.06
C ARG A 497 7.29 -23.96 -49.40
N LEU A 498 8.44 -24.02 -48.70
CA LEU A 498 9.43 -25.09 -48.87
C LEU A 498 8.84 -26.49 -48.58
N ARG A 499 7.81 -26.59 -47.73
CA ARG A 499 7.13 -27.87 -47.45
C ARG A 499 6.62 -28.55 -48.71
N ARG A 500 5.98 -27.78 -49.59
CA ARG A 500 5.53 -28.26 -50.90
C ARG A 500 6.71 -28.61 -51.80
N VAL A 501 7.77 -27.80 -51.82
CA VAL A 501 8.97 -28.06 -52.63
C VAL A 501 9.61 -29.39 -52.24
N VAL A 502 9.71 -29.68 -50.93
CA VAL A 502 10.19 -30.96 -50.43
C VAL A 502 9.28 -32.10 -50.92
N CYS A 503 7.96 -32.00 -50.75
CA CYS A 503 7.05 -33.05 -51.23
C CYS A 503 7.10 -33.25 -52.76
N ALA A 504 7.20 -32.17 -53.54
CA ALA A 504 7.31 -32.24 -55.00
C ALA A 504 8.61 -32.92 -55.46
N ALA A 505 9.72 -32.73 -54.73
CA ALA A 505 11.00 -33.37 -55.03
C ALA A 505 10.98 -34.89 -54.76
N TYR A 506 10.32 -35.34 -53.68
CA TYR A 506 10.23 -36.76 -53.34
C TYR A 506 9.11 -37.52 -54.05
N TYR A 507 8.03 -36.83 -54.47
CA TYR A 507 6.85 -37.44 -55.11
C TYR A 507 6.50 -36.78 -56.46
N PRO A 508 7.36 -36.91 -57.49
CA PRO A 508 7.21 -36.20 -58.76
C PRO A 508 6.01 -36.68 -59.60
N SER A 509 5.58 -37.93 -59.45
CA SER A 509 4.38 -38.48 -60.11
C SER A 509 3.11 -37.86 -59.55
N ARG A 510 2.99 -37.78 -58.22
CA ARG A 510 1.87 -37.13 -57.55
C ARG A 510 1.79 -35.63 -57.84
N GLU A 511 2.94 -34.96 -57.93
CA GLU A 511 2.96 -33.55 -58.33
C GLU A 511 2.40 -33.36 -59.76
N GLN A 512 2.62 -34.31 -60.66
CA GLN A 512 2.09 -34.24 -62.02
C GLN A 512 0.56 -34.32 -62.05
N GLU A 513 -0.03 -35.27 -61.33
CA GLU A 513 -1.49 -35.42 -61.17
C GLU A 513 -2.09 -34.12 -60.61
N ARG A 514 -1.48 -33.58 -59.56
CA ARG A 514 -1.92 -32.33 -58.92
C ARG A 514 -1.82 -31.11 -59.83
N THR A 515 -0.79 -31.01 -60.66
CA THR A 515 -0.69 -29.93 -61.65
C THR A 515 -1.77 -30.03 -62.72
N ALA A 516 -2.12 -31.24 -63.16
CA ALA A 516 -3.21 -31.45 -64.11
C ALA A 516 -4.57 -31.12 -63.49
N PHE A 517 -4.80 -31.54 -62.23
CA PHE A 517 -6.00 -31.20 -61.46
C PHE A 517 -6.15 -29.68 -61.25
N LEU A 518 -5.07 -28.98 -60.93
CA LEU A 518 -5.09 -27.52 -60.79
C LEU A 518 -5.49 -26.83 -62.11
N HIS A 519 -4.90 -27.29 -63.23
CA HIS A 519 -5.18 -26.74 -64.56
C HIS A 519 -6.66 -26.91 -64.94
N SER A 520 -7.20 -28.13 -64.80
CA SER A 520 -8.61 -28.40 -65.09
C SER A 520 -9.55 -27.64 -64.16
N THR A 521 -9.20 -27.50 -62.87
CA THR A 521 -10.00 -26.76 -61.89
C THR A 521 -10.10 -25.28 -62.21
N ILE A 522 -9.01 -24.65 -62.68
CA ILE A 522 -9.03 -23.23 -63.06
C ILE A 522 -9.92 -23.03 -64.28
N LEU A 523 -9.77 -23.87 -65.31
CA LEU A 523 -10.63 -23.81 -66.51
C LEU A 523 -12.11 -24.05 -66.17
N ALA A 524 -12.41 -25.05 -65.34
CA ALA A 524 -13.77 -25.34 -64.91
C ALA A 524 -14.39 -24.16 -64.15
N ARG A 525 -13.61 -23.47 -63.30
CA ARG A 525 -14.06 -22.26 -62.60
C ARG A 525 -14.34 -21.11 -63.55
N ARG A 526 -13.47 -20.87 -64.54
CA ARG A 526 -13.70 -19.83 -65.57
C ARG A 526 -14.97 -20.13 -66.38
N ALA A 527 -15.16 -21.37 -66.82
CA ALA A 527 -16.36 -21.79 -67.53
C ALA A 527 -17.62 -21.70 -66.65
N GLY A 528 -17.51 -22.00 -65.35
CA GLY A 528 -18.61 -21.81 -64.38
C GLY A 528 -18.99 -20.35 -64.20
N LEU A 529 -17.99 -19.46 -64.01
CA LEU A 529 -18.19 -18.00 -63.92
C LEU A 529 -18.80 -17.43 -65.19
N ALA A 530 -18.30 -17.82 -66.36
CA ALA A 530 -18.86 -17.39 -67.65
C ALA A 530 -20.33 -17.80 -67.80
N ARG A 531 -20.68 -19.05 -67.44
CA ARG A 531 -22.07 -19.52 -67.45
C ARG A 531 -22.95 -18.75 -66.46
N ALA A 532 -22.46 -18.50 -65.24
CA ALA A 532 -23.20 -17.75 -64.23
C ALA A 532 -23.42 -16.28 -64.65
N LEU A 533 -22.41 -15.64 -65.25
CA LEU A 533 -22.53 -14.28 -65.79
C LEU A 533 -23.51 -14.23 -66.96
N HIS A 534 -23.46 -15.21 -67.86
CA HIS A 534 -24.41 -15.29 -68.98
C HIS A 534 -25.85 -15.46 -68.48
N GLN A 535 -26.09 -16.33 -67.50
CA GLN A 535 -27.40 -16.52 -66.87
C GLN A 535 -27.89 -15.27 -66.11
N ALA A 536 -26.99 -14.54 -65.45
CA ALA A 536 -27.35 -13.30 -64.76
C ALA A 536 -27.71 -12.20 -65.77
N ALA A 537 -26.96 -12.08 -66.86
CA ALA A 537 -27.23 -11.14 -67.93
C ALA A 537 -28.58 -11.43 -68.60
N THR A 538 -28.87 -12.68 -68.96
CA THR A 538 -30.15 -13.05 -69.59
C THR A 538 -31.36 -12.82 -68.68
N ARG A 539 -31.21 -13.07 -67.37
CA ARG A 539 -32.26 -12.71 -66.38
C ARG A 539 -32.47 -11.20 -66.30
N SER A 540 -31.39 -10.42 -66.21
CA SER A 540 -31.50 -8.95 -66.17
C SER A 540 -32.16 -8.35 -67.43
N THR A 541 -31.92 -8.94 -68.60
CA THR A 541 -32.58 -8.52 -69.85
C THR A 541 -34.04 -8.96 -69.92
N ALA A 542 -34.39 -10.12 -69.34
CA ALA A 542 -35.77 -10.57 -69.25
C ALA A 542 -36.58 -9.65 -68.31
N ASP A 543 -36.03 -9.30 -67.14
CA ASP A 543 -36.67 -8.38 -66.19
C ASP A 543 -36.81 -6.96 -66.78
N ALA A 544 -35.81 -6.46 -67.52
CA ALA A 544 -35.89 -5.18 -68.22
C ALA A 544 -36.92 -5.19 -69.37
N GLY A 545 -37.01 -6.28 -70.13
CA GLY A 545 -38.02 -6.48 -71.17
C GLY A 545 -39.45 -6.54 -70.60
N GLN A 546 -39.62 -7.19 -69.45
CA GLN A 546 -40.91 -7.31 -68.76
C GLN A 546 -41.34 -5.99 -68.11
N GLY A 547 -40.39 -5.21 -67.59
CA GLY A 547 -40.62 -3.83 -67.13
C GLY A 547 -41.03 -2.87 -68.26
N ASN A 548 -40.41 -2.97 -69.43
CA ASN A 548 -40.79 -2.18 -70.60
C ASN A 548 -42.14 -2.60 -71.20
N LEU A 549 -42.50 -3.89 -71.13
CA LEU A 549 -43.79 -4.39 -71.58
C LEU A 549 -44.92 -4.01 -70.62
N LEU A 550 -44.65 -3.97 -69.30
CA LEU A 550 -45.55 -3.38 -68.30
C LEU A 550 -45.74 -1.88 -68.53
N LEU A 551 -44.67 -1.13 -68.81
CA LEU A 551 -44.76 0.30 -69.16
C LEU A 551 -45.59 0.55 -70.43
N PHE A 552 -45.45 -0.29 -71.45
CA PHE A 552 -46.29 -0.23 -72.66
C PHE A 552 -47.75 -0.61 -72.41
N LEU A 553 -48.02 -1.55 -71.51
CA LEU A 553 -49.39 -1.94 -71.13
C LEU A 553 -50.06 -0.93 -70.20
N THR A 554 -49.30 -0.10 -69.47
CA THR A 554 -49.84 1.00 -68.65
C THR A 554 -50.00 2.32 -69.41
N ALA A 555 -49.52 2.41 -70.65
CA ALA A 555 -49.55 3.63 -71.48
C ALA A 555 -50.69 3.63 -72.52
N ARG A 556 -51.71 2.80 -72.33
CA ARG A 556 -52.93 2.72 -73.15
C ARG A 556 -54.15 2.72 -72.25
#